data_AF-X1EZG5-F1
#
_entry.id   AF-X1EZG5-F1
#
_cell.length_a   1.000
_cell.length_b   1.000
_cell.length_c   1.000
_cell.angle_alpha   90.00
_cell.angle_beta   90.00
_cell.angle_gamma   90.00
#
_symmetry.space_group_name_H-M   'P 1'
#
loop_
_entity.id
_entity.type
_entity.pdbx_description
1 polymer ?
#
loop_
_entity_poly.entity_id
_entity_poly.type
_entity_poly.pdbx_seq_one_letter_code
_entity_poly.pdbx_strand_id
1 'polypeptide(L)'
;MGCMIFKETKLCNYKYTWRNSDLITVTSELFAVILSAQFGIDYEKFKIVGNARNDFLFYCDGKKNLKKLFAKLIENKKIVLYCPTFREMSLGKIKKK
;
A
#
# COMPACT_ATOMS: atom_id res chain seq x y z
N MET A 1 -0.57 -29.30 18.12
CA MET A 1 -1.93 -28.80 17.84
C MET A 1 -2.33 -27.85 18.96
N GLY A 2 -1.83 -26.61 18.94
CA GLY A 2 -1.92 -25.72 20.12
C GLY A 2 -1.30 -24.34 19.94
N CYS A 3 -1.41 -23.73 18.76
CA CYS A 3 -0.95 -22.35 18.53
C CYS A 3 -1.90 -21.59 17.58
N MET A 4 -3.21 -21.77 17.75
CA MET A 4 -4.24 -21.16 16.87
C MET A 4 -5.30 -20.35 17.62
N ILE A 5 -5.14 -20.07 18.92
CA ILE A 5 -6.20 -19.40 19.70
C ILE A 5 -5.86 -17.92 20.02
N PHE A 6 -4.58 -17.54 20.06
CA PHE A 6 -4.19 -16.15 20.43
C PHE A 6 -4.23 -15.11 19.28
N LYS A 7 -4.61 -15.49 18.05
CA LYS A 7 -4.65 -14.61 16.86
C LYS A 7 -6.07 -14.22 16.40
N GLU A 8 -7.11 -14.83 16.95
CA GLU A 8 -8.46 -14.69 16.40
C GLU A 8 -9.08 -13.32 16.63
N THR A 9 -8.81 -12.64 17.74
CA THR A 9 -9.46 -11.35 18.08
C THR A 9 -9.18 -10.21 17.08
N LYS A 10 -8.05 -10.21 16.38
CA LYS A 10 -7.77 -9.21 15.32
C LYS A 10 -8.39 -9.54 13.96
N LEU A 11 -8.66 -10.82 13.69
CA LEU A 11 -9.25 -11.26 12.42
C LEU A 11 -10.75 -10.92 12.34
N CYS A 12 -11.45 -10.91 13.49
CA CYS A 12 -12.89 -10.59 13.55
C CYS A 12 -13.20 -9.18 13.02
N ASN A 13 -12.32 -8.22 13.29
CA ASN A 13 -12.51 -6.82 12.88
C ASN A 13 -12.43 -6.64 11.37
N TYR A 14 -11.56 -7.38 10.68
CA TYR A 14 -11.39 -7.20 9.25
C TYR A 14 -12.66 -7.61 8.50
N LYS A 15 -13.19 -8.82 8.73
CA LYS A 15 -14.45 -9.27 8.11
C LYS A 15 -15.62 -8.32 8.39
N TYR A 16 -15.69 -7.78 9.61
CA TYR A 16 -16.71 -6.79 9.98
C TYR A 16 -16.57 -5.49 9.16
N THR A 17 -15.35 -4.97 9.01
CA THR A 17 -15.10 -3.74 8.25
C THR A 17 -15.54 -3.86 6.78
N TRP A 18 -15.16 -4.91 6.06
CA TRP A 18 -15.54 -5.04 4.63
C TRP A 18 -16.99 -5.42 4.42
N ARG A 19 -17.59 -6.12 5.38
CA ARG A 19 -19.02 -6.42 5.34
C ARG A 19 -19.85 -5.14 5.45
N ASN A 20 -19.41 -4.19 6.26
CA ASN A 20 -20.08 -2.90 6.47
C ASN A 20 -19.72 -1.83 5.44
N SER A 21 -18.81 -2.11 4.51
CA SER A 21 -18.55 -1.22 3.37
C SER A 21 -19.63 -1.40 2.31
N ASP A 22 -20.25 -0.30 1.89
CA ASP A 22 -21.20 -0.28 0.78
C ASP A 22 -20.49 -0.33 -0.58
N LEU A 23 -19.35 0.35 -0.70
CA LEU A 23 -18.57 0.47 -1.93
C LEU A 23 -17.07 0.41 -1.64
N ILE A 24 -16.32 -0.29 -2.49
CA ILE A 24 -14.87 -0.42 -2.38
C ILE A 24 -14.25 -0.01 -3.71
N THR A 25 -13.47 1.07 -3.70
CA THR A 25 -12.76 1.54 -4.90
C THR A 25 -11.51 0.72 -5.15
N VAL A 26 -11.31 0.28 -6.38
CA VAL A 26 -10.15 -0.51 -6.81
C VAL A 26 -9.52 0.05 -8.07
N THR A 27 -8.23 -0.22 -8.23
CA THR A 27 -7.44 0.29 -9.35
C THR A 27 -7.63 -0.48 -10.65
N SER A 28 -7.97 -1.76 -10.56
CA SER A 28 -8.12 -2.64 -11.72
C SER A 28 -9.03 -3.81 -11.39
N GLU A 29 -9.54 -4.45 -12.44
CA GLU A 29 -10.38 -5.65 -12.34
C GLU A 29 -9.64 -6.82 -11.68
N LEU A 30 -8.39 -7.06 -12.08
CA LEU A 30 -7.54 -8.09 -11.46
C LEU A 30 -7.41 -7.89 -9.95
N PHE A 31 -7.25 -6.64 -9.51
CA PHE A 31 -7.14 -6.33 -8.08
C PHE A 31 -8.46 -6.62 -7.34
N ALA A 32 -9.61 -6.34 -7.96
CA ALA A 32 -10.93 -6.67 -7.41
C ALA A 32 -11.07 -8.18 -7.18
N VAL A 33 -10.69 -9.00 -8.17
CA VAL A 33 -10.76 -10.47 -8.09
C VAL A 33 -9.88 -11.00 -6.96
N ILE A 34 -8.64 -10.52 -6.86
CA ILE A 34 -7.71 -10.93 -5.80
C ILE A 34 -8.27 -10.59 -4.42
N LEU A 35 -8.78 -9.36 -4.24
CA LEU A 35 -9.35 -8.93 -2.97
C LEU A 35 -10.61 -9.71 -2.61
N SER A 36 -11.50 -9.95 -3.58
CA SER A 36 -12.70 -10.77 -3.38
C SER A 36 -12.33 -12.16 -2.85
N ALA A 37 -11.36 -12.82 -3.49
CA ALA A 37 -10.90 -14.15 -3.09
C ALA A 37 -10.18 -14.17 -1.73
N GLN A 38 -9.34 -13.17 -1.45
CA GLN A 38 -8.58 -13.10 -0.19
C GLN A 38 -9.45 -12.79 1.02
N PHE A 39 -10.49 -12.00 0.81
CA PHE A 39 -11.22 -11.35 1.89
C PHE A 39 -12.70 -11.73 1.96
N GLY A 40 -13.18 -12.55 1.03
CA GLY A 40 -14.57 -13.01 0.97
C GLY A 40 -15.54 -11.85 0.76
N ILE A 41 -15.12 -10.83 0.01
CA ILE A 41 -15.90 -9.63 -0.28
C ILE A 41 -16.71 -9.90 -1.55
N ASP A 42 -17.99 -9.56 -1.52
CA ASP A 42 -18.85 -9.60 -2.69
C ASP A 42 -18.27 -8.75 -3.83
N TYR A 43 -18.16 -9.34 -5.02
CA TYR A 43 -17.56 -8.69 -6.16
C TYR A 43 -18.34 -7.43 -6.59
N GLU A 44 -19.67 -7.43 -6.39
CA GLU A 44 -20.55 -6.31 -6.73
C GLU A 44 -20.25 -5.04 -5.93
N LYS A 45 -19.58 -5.17 -4.78
CA LYS A 45 -19.15 -4.02 -3.96
C LYS A 45 -17.95 -3.28 -4.54
N PHE A 46 -17.24 -3.85 -5.52
CA PHE A 46 -16.06 -3.21 -6.10
C PHE A 46 -16.42 -2.24 -7.21
N LYS A 47 -15.78 -1.08 -7.19
CA LYS A 47 -15.86 -0.08 -8.26
C LYS A 47 -14.49 0.22 -8.82
N ILE A 48 -14.31 -0.05 -10.11
CA ILE A 48 -13.05 0.22 -10.83
C ILE A 48 -13.00 1.69 -11.21
N VAL A 49 -12.35 2.51 -10.39
CA VAL A 49 -12.19 3.97 -10.58
C VAL A 49 -10.76 4.46 -10.39
N GLY A 50 -9.82 3.57 -10.07
CA GLY A 50 -8.48 3.98 -9.68
C GLY A 50 -8.36 4.19 -8.17
N ASN A 51 -7.34 4.94 -7.76
CA ASN A 51 -7.16 5.37 -6.38
C ASN A 51 -7.06 6.89 -6.38
N ALA A 52 -7.88 7.58 -5.59
CA ALA A 52 -7.95 9.04 -5.54
C ALA A 52 -6.57 9.70 -5.30
N ARG A 53 -5.65 9.04 -4.60
CA ARG A 53 -4.28 9.55 -4.39
C ARG A 53 -3.46 9.65 -5.68
N ASN A 54 -3.80 8.86 -6.70
CA ASN A 54 -3.10 8.85 -7.97
C ASN A 54 -3.54 10.01 -8.88
N ASP A 55 -4.69 10.63 -8.62
CA ASP A 55 -5.16 11.80 -9.38
C ASP A 55 -4.10 12.91 -9.36
N PHE A 56 -3.43 13.07 -8.22
CA PHE A 56 -2.36 14.04 -8.06
C PHE A 56 -1.20 13.84 -9.05
N LEU A 57 -0.94 12.61 -9.50
CA LEU A 57 0.11 12.32 -10.48
C LEU A 57 -0.18 12.94 -11.86
N PHE A 58 -1.46 13.15 -12.20
CA PHE A 58 -1.86 13.73 -13.48
C PHE A 58 -1.94 15.26 -13.46
N TYR A 59 -2.30 15.83 -12.31
CA TYR A 59 -2.53 17.28 -12.19
C TYR A 59 -1.36 18.06 -11.60
N CYS A 60 -0.38 17.40 -10.98
CA CYS A 60 0.73 18.09 -10.32
C CYS A 60 1.99 18.17 -11.21
N ASP A 61 2.69 19.31 -11.12
CA ASP A 61 4.10 19.38 -11.52
C ASP A 61 4.97 18.96 -10.32
N GLY A 62 5.24 17.66 -10.24
CA GLY A 62 6.03 17.07 -9.15
C GLY A 62 7.43 17.68 -9.05
N LYS A 63 8.07 18.02 -10.18
CA LYS A 63 9.42 18.61 -10.19
C LYS A 63 9.40 20.02 -9.64
N LYS A 64 8.42 20.84 -10.02
CA LYS A 64 8.22 22.18 -9.45
C LYS A 64 7.92 22.14 -7.96
N ASN A 65 7.10 21.19 -7.51
CA ASN A 65 6.80 21.02 -6.09
C ASN A 65 8.05 20.61 -5.30
N LEU A 66 8.86 19.70 -5.84
CA LEU A 66 10.12 19.28 -5.22
C LEU A 66 11.14 20.43 -5.18
N LYS A 67 11.17 21.32 -6.19
CA LYS A 67 12.05 22.50 -6.23
C LYS A 67 11.78 23.47 -5.09
N LYS A 68 10.52 23.62 -4.66
CA LYS A 68 10.19 24.48 -3.51
C LYS A 68 10.84 24.00 -2.22
N LEU A 69 11.04 22.69 -2.08
CA LEU A 69 11.58 22.05 -0.87
C LEU A 69 13.11 21.84 -0.95
N PHE A 70 13.63 21.54 -2.14
CA PHE A 70 15.02 21.08 -2.34
C PHE A 70 15.76 21.82 -3.47
N ALA A 71 15.45 23.10 -3.69
CA ALA A 71 15.90 23.91 -4.84
C ALA A 71 17.36 23.66 -5.27
N LYS A 72 18.31 23.75 -4.34
CA LYS A 72 19.76 23.62 -4.61
C LYS A 72 20.20 22.21 -5.01
N LEU A 73 19.44 21.17 -4.65
CA LEU A 73 19.82 19.78 -4.86
C LEU A 73 19.41 19.25 -6.24
N ILE A 74 18.41 19.86 -6.88
CA ILE A 74 17.75 19.30 -8.07
C ILE A 74 17.85 20.18 -9.32
N GLU A 75 18.55 21.31 -9.26
CA GLU A 75 18.82 22.16 -10.41
C GLU A 75 19.71 21.45 -11.44
N ASN A 76 19.26 21.43 -12.70
CA ASN A 76 19.95 20.82 -13.84
C ASN A 76 20.41 19.36 -13.67
N LYS A 77 19.78 18.62 -12.75
CA LYS A 77 20.07 17.20 -12.48
C LYS A 77 18.88 16.31 -12.83
N LYS A 78 19.18 15.07 -13.21
CA LYS A 78 18.19 13.98 -13.24
C LYS A 78 17.94 13.53 -11.80
N ILE A 79 16.71 13.11 -11.51
CA ILE A 79 16.27 12.75 -10.16
C ILE A 79 16.02 11.24 -10.14
N VAL A 80 16.61 10.54 -9.17
CA VAL A 80 16.37 9.12 -8.91
C VAL A 80 15.70 9.02 -7.54
N LEU A 81 14.50 8.44 -7.50
CA LEU A 81 13.79 8.16 -6.26
C LEU A 81 14.13 6.74 -5.80
N TYR A 82 14.81 6.63 -4.67
CA TYR A 82 15.09 5.35 -4.03
C TYR A 82 14.09 5.12 -2.88
N CYS A 83 13.16 4.19 -3.08
CA CYS A 83 12.08 3.89 -2.13
C CYS A 83 12.10 2.40 -1.73
N PRO A 84 13.10 1.94 -0.96
CA PRO A 84 13.16 0.56 -0.51
C PRO A 84 12.05 0.28 0.51
N THR A 85 11.51 -0.94 0.48
CA THR A 85 10.67 -1.44 1.57
C THR A 85 11.53 -1.73 2.80
N PHE A 86 10.93 -1.67 3.99
CA PHE A 86 11.58 -2.17 5.20
C PHE A 86 11.97 -3.65 5.01
N ARG A 87 13.19 -4.01 5.39
CA ARG A 87 13.69 -5.39 5.38
C ARG A 87 14.37 -5.64 6.73
N GLU A 88 13.82 -6.58 7.48
CA GLU A 88 14.48 -7.06 8.69
C GLU A 88 15.70 -7.88 8.27
N MET A 89 16.88 -7.34 8.51
CA MET A 89 18.12 -8.10 8.41
C MET A 89 18.37 -8.74 9.76
N SER A 90 18.28 -10.06 9.85
CA SER A 90 18.90 -10.76 10.97
C SER A 90 20.40 -10.46 10.88
N LEU A 91 20.91 -9.58 11.75
CA LEU A 91 22.33 -9.44 11.97
C LEU A 91 22.81 -10.81 12.47
N GLY A 92 23.23 -11.67 11.55
CA GLY A 92 23.89 -12.93 11.87
C GLY A 92 25.00 -12.59 12.85
N LYS A 93 24.93 -13.18 14.05
CA LYS A 93 25.84 -12.92 15.17
C LYS A 93 27.23 -12.69 14.62
N ILE A 94 27.69 -11.44 14.63
CA ILE A 94 29.07 -11.11 14.32
C ILE A 94 29.87 -11.85 15.38
N LYS A 95 30.44 -13.01 15.03
CA LYS A 95 31.38 -13.71 15.91
C LYS A 95 32.50 -12.72 16.15
N LYS A 96 32.54 -12.15 17.35
CA LYS A 96 33.72 -11.44 17.84
C LYS A 96 34.87 -12.44 17.76
N LYS A 97 35.83 -12.17 16.89
CA LYS A 97 37.16 -12.79 16.94
C LYS A 97 37.92 -12.22 18.13
#